data_AF-A0A523HCK4-F1
#
_entry.id   AF-A0A523HCK4-F1
#
_cell.length_a   1.000
_cell.length_b   1.000
_cell.length_c   1.000
_cell.angle_alpha   90.00
_cell.angle_beta   90.00
_cell.angle_gamma   90.00
#
_symmetry.space_group_name_H-M   'P 1'
#
loop_
_entity.id
_entity.type
_entity.pdbx_description
1 polymer ?
#
loop_
_entity_poly.entity_id
_entity_poly.type
_entity_poly.pdbx_seq_one_letter_code
_entity_poly.pdbx_strand_id
1 'polypeptide(L)'
;GRYLVSDSAYFVCRVVGTATRNGKRWMYWDAGMFGGVIEVTEGLRYEIHTDRKGHCIPWSIAGPTCDSVDILMRDEMLPADIQEGDFIYIPNAGAYTTAYASNFNGFPLPDVVVL
;
A
#
# COMPACT_ATOMS: atom_id res chain seq x y z
N GLY A 1 22.64 -4.45 -2.68
CA GLY A 1 21.23 -4.81 -2.88
C GLY A 1 20.42 -3.54 -2.95
N ARG A 2 19.69 -3.19 -1.87
CA ARG A 2 18.81 -2.02 -1.77
C ARG A 2 19.32 -0.76 -2.49
N TYR A 3 20.53 -0.32 -2.15
CA TYR A 3 21.14 0.91 -2.69
C TYR A 3 21.16 0.98 -4.22
N LEU A 4 21.20 -0.16 -4.92
CA LEU A 4 21.27 -0.20 -6.38
C LEU A 4 19.90 -0.19 -7.07
N VAL A 5 18.84 -0.60 -6.37
CA VAL A 5 17.54 -0.92 -7.01
C VAL A 5 16.33 -0.32 -6.28
N SER A 6 16.51 0.33 -5.13
CA SER A 6 15.36 0.87 -4.38
C SER A 6 14.63 1.93 -5.21
N ASP A 7 15.36 2.93 -5.69
CA ASP A 7 14.86 4.10 -6.42
C ASP A 7 14.50 3.82 -7.88
N SER A 8 14.74 2.59 -8.36
CA SER A 8 14.51 2.23 -9.76
C SER A 8 13.05 1.85 -10.08
N ALA A 9 12.17 1.74 -9.07
CA ALA A 9 10.78 1.35 -9.30
C ALA A 9 9.81 1.98 -8.28
N TYR A 10 8.57 2.12 -8.75
CA TYR A 10 7.41 2.41 -7.93
C TYR A 10 6.62 1.12 -7.69
N PHE A 11 6.05 0.99 -6.51
CA PHE A 11 5.01 0.01 -6.24
C PHE A 11 3.66 0.72 -6.32
N VAL A 12 2.77 0.21 -7.17
CA VAL A 12 1.50 0.86 -7.47
C VAL A 12 0.37 -0.04 -7.01
N CYS A 13 -0.52 0.51 -6.18
CA CYS A 13 -1.73 -0.15 -5.71
C CYS A 13 -2.96 0.63 -6.15
N ARG A 14 -4.12 -0.02 -6.14
CA ARG A 14 -5.41 0.64 -6.24
C ARG A 14 -6.20 0.50 -4.93
N VAL A 15 -6.95 1.54 -4.58
CA VAL A 15 -7.90 1.48 -3.49
C VAL A 15 -9.10 0.63 -3.93
N VAL A 16 -9.28 -0.54 -3.31
CA VAL A 16 -10.42 -1.44 -3.60
C VAL A 16 -11.69 -1.05 -2.85
N GLY A 17 -11.58 -0.20 -1.83
CA GLY A 17 -12.72 0.27 -1.06
C GLY A 17 -12.32 1.16 0.08
N THR A 18 -13.30 1.88 0.61
CA THR A 18 -13.15 2.71 1.80
C THR A 18 -14.26 2.41 2.81
N ALA A 19 -13.98 2.62 4.09
CA ALA A 19 -14.95 2.43 5.16
C ALA A 19 -14.73 3.42 6.30
N THR A 20 -15.78 3.67 7.08
CA THR A 20 -15.67 4.34 8.39
C THR A 20 -15.94 3.32 9.49
N ARG A 21 -14.95 3.05 10.35
CA ARG A 21 -15.06 2.08 11.45
C ARG A 21 -14.74 2.79 12.75
N ASN A 22 -15.71 2.83 13.69
CA ASN A 22 -15.58 3.54 14.97
C ASN A 22 -15.09 5.00 14.78
N GLY A 23 -15.64 5.71 13.79
CA GLY A 23 -15.26 7.09 13.48
C GLY A 23 -13.90 7.25 12.79
N LYS A 24 -13.13 6.17 12.56
CA LYS A 24 -11.87 6.21 11.81
C LYS A 24 -12.08 5.87 10.35
N ARG A 25 -11.35 6.54 9.45
CA ARG A 25 -11.35 6.26 8.02
C ARG A 25 -10.39 5.11 7.70
N TRP A 26 -10.85 4.20 6.86
CA TRP A 26 -10.11 3.03 6.41
C TRP A 26 -10.12 2.99 4.90
N MET A 27 -8.98 2.66 4.31
CA MET A 27 -8.88 2.28 2.91
C MET A 27 -8.20 0.91 2.80
N TYR A 28 -8.60 0.18 1.78
CA TYR A 28 -8.12 -1.15 1.49
C TYR A 28 -7.43 -1.11 0.13
N TRP A 29 -6.20 -1.60 0.06
CA TRP A 29 -5.45 -1.71 -1.18
C TRP A 29 -5.63 -3.10 -1.79
N ASP A 30 -5.43 -3.21 -3.10
CA ASP A 30 -5.36 -4.51 -3.80
C ASP A 30 -4.03 -5.25 -3.59
N ALA A 31 -3.07 -4.63 -2.89
CA ALA A 31 -1.86 -5.25 -2.41
C ALA A 31 -1.60 -4.91 -0.95
N GLY A 32 -1.14 -5.92 -0.19
CA GLY A 32 -0.88 -5.83 1.24
C GLY A 32 0.52 -6.28 1.61
N MET A 33 0.67 -6.69 2.87
CA MET A 33 1.91 -7.27 3.42
C MET A 33 2.40 -8.41 2.53
N PHE A 34 1.51 -9.36 2.24
CA PHE A 34 1.81 -10.54 1.42
C PHE A 34 1.97 -10.23 -0.07
N GLY A 35 1.52 -9.06 -0.51
CA GLY A 35 1.67 -8.58 -1.90
C GLY A 35 3.00 -7.89 -2.17
N GLY A 36 3.87 -7.75 -1.17
CA GLY A 36 5.20 -7.13 -1.32
C GLY A 36 5.39 -5.85 -0.51
N VAL A 37 4.50 -5.54 0.44
CA VAL A 37 4.66 -4.38 1.34
C VAL A 37 5.09 -4.85 2.74
N ILE A 38 5.77 -6.00 2.85
CA ILE A 38 6.04 -6.70 4.12
C ILE A 38 6.91 -5.90 5.10
N GLU A 39 7.80 -5.04 4.60
CA GLU A 39 8.74 -4.26 5.42
C GLU A 39 8.03 -3.31 6.40
N VAL A 40 6.73 -3.02 6.22
CA VAL A 40 5.93 -2.27 7.22
C VAL A 40 5.89 -2.97 8.58
N THR A 41 6.00 -4.31 8.58
CA THR A 41 6.09 -5.10 9.81
C THR A 41 7.44 -4.97 10.52
N GLU A 42 8.47 -4.59 9.77
CA GLU A 42 9.83 -4.35 10.26
C GLU A 42 10.03 -2.89 10.67
N GLY A 43 8.97 -2.07 10.60
CA GLY A 43 8.97 -0.66 10.99
C GLY A 43 9.28 0.31 9.85
N LEU A 44 9.44 -0.16 8.61
CA LEU A 44 9.58 0.72 7.45
C LEU A 44 8.26 1.48 7.21
N ARG A 45 8.34 2.81 7.15
CA ARG A 45 7.23 3.65 6.72
C ARG A 45 7.46 4.07 5.28
N TYR A 46 6.59 3.61 4.39
CA TYR A 46 6.62 4.01 3.00
C TYR A 46 6.12 5.44 2.82
N GLU A 47 6.76 6.16 1.90
CA GLU A 47 6.19 7.38 1.36
C GLU A 47 5.02 7.00 0.44
N ILE A 48 3.91 7.75 0.52
CA ILE A 48 2.69 7.47 -0.22
C ILE A 48 2.32 8.69 -1.05
N HIS A 49 2.21 8.50 -2.36
CA HIS A 49 1.71 9.49 -3.30
C HIS A 49 0.35 9.06 -3.86
N THR A 50 -0.46 10.03 -4.24
CA THR A 50 -1.79 9.85 -4.86
C THR A 50 -2.07 11.04 -5.77
N ASP A 51 -2.93 10.85 -6.78
CA ASP A 51 -3.39 11.93 -7.65
C ASP A 51 -4.32 12.93 -6.93
N ARG A 52 -4.93 12.49 -5.83
CA ARG A 52 -5.81 13.31 -4.99
C ARG A 52 -5.01 14.41 -4.28
N LYS A 53 -5.61 15.58 -4.17
CA LYS A 53 -5.00 16.75 -3.52
C LYS A 53 -6.04 17.42 -2.63
N GLY A 54 -5.60 17.94 -1.49
CA GLY A 54 -6.47 18.72 -0.61
C GLY A 54 -6.12 18.54 0.86
N HIS A 55 -7.10 18.82 1.70
CA HIS A 55 -6.97 18.63 3.14
C HIS A 55 -6.78 17.15 3.48
N CYS A 56 -5.72 16.84 4.22
CA CYS A 56 -5.44 15.49 4.69
C CYS A 56 -6.13 15.18 6.01
N ILE A 57 -6.63 13.96 6.13
CA ILE A 57 -7.20 13.37 7.35
C ILE A 57 -6.48 12.04 7.65
N PRO A 58 -6.54 11.53 8.88
CA PRO A 58 -5.92 10.25 9.21
C PRO A 58 -6.69 9.07 8.59
N TRP A 59 -5.95 8.21 7.88
CA TRP A 59 -6.43 6.96 7.30
C TRP A 59 -5.72 5.75 7.94
N SER A 60 -6.47 4.69 8.21
CA SER A 60 -5.92 3.35 8.43
C SER A 60 -5.89 2.59 7.10
N ILE A 61 -4.77 1.94 6.82
CA ILE A 61 -4.50 1.32 5.52
C ILE A 61 -4.33 -0.18 5.76
N ALA A 62 -5.09 -0.99 5.02
CA ALA A 62 -4.99 -2.44 5.06
C ALA A 62 -4.84 -3.00 3.65
N GLY A 63 -4.22 -4.17 3.55
CA GLY A 63 -4.21 -4.96 2.34
C GLY A 63 -5.53 -5.71 2.11
N PRO A 64 -5.59 -6.55 1.06
CA PRO A 64 -6.82 -7.22 0.64
C PRO A 64 -7.16 -8.47 1.45
N THR A 65 -6.25 -8.94 2.32
CA THR A 65 -6.44 -10.21 3.02
C THR A 65 -7.34 -10.06 4.24
N CYS A 66 -7.97 -11.17 4.67
CA CYS A 66 -8.77 -11.19 5.89
C CYS A 66 -7.93 -11.30 7.18
N ASP A 67 -6.60 -11.28 7.07
CA ASP A 67 -5.73 -11.40 8.23
C ASP A 67 -5.51 -10.03 8.90
N SER A 68 -5.65 -9.98 10.21
CA SER A 68 -5.44 -8.77 11.00
C SER A 68 -4.00 -8.23 10.94
N VAL A 69 -3.01 -9.06 10.58
CA VAL A 69 -1.64 -8.60 10.41
C VAL A 69 -1.49 -7.71 9.17
N ASP A 70 -2.37 -7.86 8.18
CA ASP A 70 -2.37 -7.10 6.91
C ASP A 70 -2.92 -5.68 7.06
N ILE A 71 -2.67 -5.06 8.21
CA ILE A 71 -2.88 -3.64 8.47
C ILE A 71 -1.53 -2.97 8.32
N LEU A 72 -1.33 -2.29 7.21
CA LEU A 72 -0.03 -1.77 6.78
C LEU A 72 0.37 -0.55 7.61
N MET A 73 -0.54 0.40 7.75
CA MET A 73 -0.29 1.71 8.38
C MET A 73 -1.54 2.19 9.12
N ARG A 74 -1.33 3.00 10.15
CA ARG A 74 -2.40 3.59 10.96
C ARG A 74 -2.20 5.10 11.07
N ASP A 75 -3.32 5.81 10.98
CA ASP A 75 -3.42 7.25 11.15
C ASP A 75 -2.49 8.02 10.17
N GLU A 76 -2.37 7.52 8.93
CA GLU A 76 -1.59 8.12 7.86
C GLU A 76 -2.34 9.32 7.25
N MET A 77 -1.68 10.47 7.12
CA MET A 77 -2.34 11.72 6.73
C MET A 77 -2.44 11.83 5.21
N LEU A 78 -3.61 11.52 4.65
CA LEU A 78 -3.86 11.52 3.21
C LEU A 78 -5.13 12.30 2.84
N PRO A 79 -5.28 12.76 1.58
CA PRO A 79 -6.45 13.51 1.14
C PRO A 79 -7.78 12.89 1.57
N ALA A 80 -8.69 13.73 2.06
CA ALA A 80 -9.98 13.29 2.59
C ALA A 80 -10.92 12.66 1.56
N ASP A 81 -10.72 13.00 0.28
CA ASP A 81 -11.55 12.59 -0.85
C ASP A 81 -11.01 11.37 -1.60
N ILE A 82 -10.03 10.64 -1.04
CA ILE A 82 -9.65 9.31 -1.54
C ILE A 82 -10.90 8.41 -1.58
N GLN A 83 -11.06 7.74 -2.71
CA GLN A 83 -12.17 6.84 -2.99
C GLN A 83 -11.70 5.55 -3.64
N GLU A 84 -12.62 4.58 -3.73
CA GLU A 84 -12.40 3.37 -4.52
C GLU A 84 -12.01 3.69 -5.96
N GLY A 85 -11.06 2.95 -6.49
CA GLY A 85 -10.52 3.10 -7.83
C GLY A 85 -9.31 4.04 -7.93
N ASP A 86 -9.02 4.85 -6.91
CA ASP A 86 -7.85 5.72 -6.90
C ASP A 86 -6.55 4.92 -6.85
N PHE A 87 -5.52 5.43 -7.52
CA PHE A 87 -4.18 4.86 -7.47
C PHE A 87 -3.37 5.42 -6.29
N ILE A 88 -2.52 4.55 -5.76
CA ILE A 88 -1.52 4.83 -4.74
C ILE A 88 -0.17 4.46 -5.30
N TYR A 89 0.80 5.35 -5.13
CA TYR A 89 2.15 5.17 -5.62
C TYR A 89 3.12 5.20 -4.44
N ILE A 90 3.95 4.17 -4.34
CA ILE A 90 5.02 4.06 -3.35
C ILE A 90 6.35 4.17 -4.10
N PRO A 91 7.06 5.31 -4.02
CA PRO A 91 8.40 5.43 -4.59
C PRO A 91 9.40 4.55 -3.82
N ASN A 92 10.60 4.41 -4.37
CA ASN A 92 11.72 3.70 -3.74
C ASN A 92 11.44 2.22 -3.43
N ALA A 93 10.60 1.58 -4.24
CA ALA A 93 10.02 0.27 -3.98
C ALA A 93 10.56 -0.85 -4.87
N GLY A 94 11.72 -0.65 -5.52
CA GLY A 94 12.34 -1.69 -6.36
C GLY A 94 13.12 -2.76 -5.60
N ALA A 95 13.32 -2.58 -4.29
CA ALA A 95 14.00 -3.54 -3.43
C ALA A 95 13.03 -4.15 -2.43
N TYR A 96 13.09 -5.49 -2.26
CA TYR A 96 12.39 -6.22 -1.18
C TYR A 96 10.87 -6.03 -1.15
N THR A 97 10.28 -5.75 -2.32
CA THR A 97 8.83 -5.74 -2.50
C THR A 97 8.34 -7.03 -3.13
N THR A 98 8.32 -7.13 -4.45
CA THR A 98 7.92 -8.34 -5.19
C THR A 98 8.77 -9.57 -4.84
N ALA A 99 10.02 -9.36 -4.42
CA ALA A 99 10.91 -10.43 -3.94
C ALA A 99 10.39 -11.15 -2.67
N TYR A 100 9.52 -10.51 -1.88
CA TYR A 100 8.87 -11.09 -0.70
C TYR A 100 7.38 -11.41 -0.93
N ALA A 101 6.84 -11.13 -2.11
CA ALA A 101 5.43 -11.34 -2.39
C ALA A 101 5.08 -12.83 -2.46
N SER A 102 3.84 -13.16 -2.09
CA SER A 102 3.32 -14.52 -2.07
C SER A 102 1.86 -14.55 -2.50
N ASN A 103 1.38 -15.71 -2.95
CA ASN A 103 -0.03 -15.92 -3.30
C ASN A 103 -0.89 -16.27 -2.07
N PHE A 104 -0.62 -15.64 -0.92
CA PHE A 104 -1.42 -15.85 0.29
C PHE A 104 -2.89 -15.50 0.02
N ASN A 105 -3.82 -16.31 0.54
CA ASN A 105 -5.26 -16.26 0.24
C ASN A 105 -5.63 -16.32 -1.26
N GLY A 106 -4.71 -16.74 -2.14
CA GLY A 106 -4.95 -16.85 -3.57
C GLY A 106 -4.94 -15.51 -4.33
N PHE A 107 -4.52 -14.41 -3.69
CA PHE A 107 -4.33 -13.14 -4.40
C PHE A 107 -3.16 -13.24 -5.39
N PRO A 108 -3.26 -12.62 -6.59
CA PRO A 108 -2.19 -12.64 -7.57
C PRO A 108 -0.97 -11.86 -7.07
N LEU A 109 0.21 -12.20 -7.60
CA LEU A 109 1.41 -11.39 -7.38
C LEU A 109 1.29 -10.09 -8.19
N PRO A 110 1.94 -8.98 -7.76
CA PRO A 110 2.01 -7.77 -8.56
C PRO A 110 2.71 -8.03 -9.91
N ASP A 111 2.16 -7.46 -10.97
CA ASP A 111 2.83 -7.44 -12.27
C ASP A 111 4.07 -6.52 -12.23
N VAL A 112 5.13 -6.92 -12.93
CA VAL A 112 6.35 -6.10 -13.07
C VAL A 112 6.46 -5.65 -14.51
N VAL A 113 6.42 -4.33 -14.72
CA VAL A 113 6.56 -3.69 -16.03
C VAL A 113 7.83 -2.87 -16.06
N VAL A 114 8.66 -3.09 -17.08
CA VAL A 114 9.88 -2.30 -17.34
C VAL A 114 9.57 -1.31 -18.46
N LEU A 115 9.82 -0.03 -18.20
CA LEU A 115 9.57 1.08 -19.14
C LEU A 115 10.82 1.41 -19.96
#